data_AF-A0A954QU07-F1
#
_entry.id   AF-A0A954QU07-F1
#
_cell.length_a   1.000
_cell.length_b   1.000
_cell.length_c   1.000
_cell.angle_alpha   90.00
_cell.angle_beta   90.00
_cell.angle_gamma   90.00
#
_symmetry.space_group_name_H-M   'P 1'
#
loop_
_entity.id
_entity.type
_entity.pdbx_description
1 polymer ?
#
loop_
_entity_poly.entity_id
_entity_poly.type
_entity_poly.pdbx_seq_one_letter_code
_entity_poly.pdbx_strand_id
1 'polypeptide(L)'
;YDAVLRVLRQSIAGAVVGKMHRDWQKESQNMMNEEMLSLGLITQQDIDRETEDEMACRKYYMHGLGHPLGLDVHDVGFANEPFAPGWVLTVEPGIYIPEEGFGVRLENDIVVTEQGPVDLMAHIPLEADEIEAAMNS
;
A
#
# COMPACT_ATOMS: atom_id res chain seq x y z
N TYR A 1 6.06 11.53 2.78
CA TYR A 1 5.03 11.03 3.71
C TYR A 1 3.67 11.00 3.02
N ASP A 2 3.14 12.15 2.59
CA ASP A 2 1.77 12.25 2.02
C ASP A 2 1.51 11.37 0.80
N ALA A 3 2.50 11.17 -0.07
CA ALA A 3 2.40 10.24 -1.19
C ALA A 3 2.06 8.81 -0.72
N VAL A 4 2.78 8.32 0.29
CA VAL A 4 2.54 7.01 0.91
C VAL A 4 1.15 6.96 1.56
N LEU A 5 0.76 8.02 2.26
CA LEU A 5 -0.56 8.12 2.90
C LEU A 5 -1.72 8.09 1.89
N ARG A 6 -1.57 8.78 0.75
CA ARG A 6 -2.58 8.75 -0.33
C ARG A 6 -2.71 7.37 -0.95
N VAL A 7 -1.59 6.68 -1.20
CA VAL A 7 -1.61 5.30 -1.70
C VAL A 7 -2.24 4.37 -0.67
N LEU A 8 -1.89 4.48 0.61
CA LEU A 8 -2.47 3.67 1.69
C LEU A 8 -4.00 3.77 1.68
N ARG A 9 -4.55 4.99 1.70
CA ARG A 9 -5.99 5.23 1.72
C ARG A 9 -6.71 4.64 0.52
N GLN A 10 -6.17 4.82 -0.67
CA GLN A 10 -6.76 4.30 -1.89
C GLN A 10 -6.64 2.77 -1.96
N SER A 11 -5.51 2.21 -1.53
CA SER A 11 -5.30 0.76 -1.45
C SER A 11 -6.21 0.10 -0.42
N ILE A 12 -6.42 0.70 0.76
CA ILE A 12 -7.42 0.24 1.73
C ILE A 12 -8.79 0.25 1.07
N ALA A 13 -9.25 1.39 0.52
CA ALA A 13 -10.55 1.47 -0.15
C ALA A 13 -10.72 0.49 -1.32
N GLY A 14 -9.61 0.12 -1.97
CA GLY A 14 -9.56 -0.82 -3.06
C GLY A 14 -9.70 -2.29 -2.66
N ALA A 15 -9.53 -2.67 -1.39
CA ALA A 15 -9.59 -4.05 -0.91
C ALA A 15 -11.04 -4.54 -0.73
N VAL A 16 -11.75 -4.73 -1.84
CA VAL A 16 -13.18 -5.10 -1.88
C VAL A 16 -13.39 -6.57 -2.27
N VAL A 17 -14.54 -7.12 -1.87
CA VAL A 17 -14.97 -8.48 -2.25
C VAL A 17 -14.94 -8.65 -3.77
N GLY A 18 -14.40 -9.78 -4.22
CA GLY A 18 -14.26 -10.11 -5.64
C GLY A 18 -12.97 -9.60 -6.29
N LYS A 19 -12.21 -8.71 -5.65
CA LYS A 19 -10.93 -8.24 -6.19
C LYS A 19 -9.85 -9.32 -6.08
N MET A 20 -9.06 -9.51 -7.13
CA MET A 20 -7.88 -10.38 -7.09
C MET A 20 -6.72 -9.66 -6.41
N HIS A 21 -5.95 -10.38 -5.60
CA HIS A 21 -4.76 -9.83 -4.92
C HIS A 21 -3.76 -9.21 -5.92
N ARG A 22 -3.51 -9.86 -7.07
CA ARG A 22 -2.64 -9.33 -8.12
C ARG A 22 -3.11 -7.98 -8.70
N ASP A 23 -4.42 -7.80 -8.86
CA ASP A 23 -5.00 -6.61 -9.46
C ASP A 23 -4.91 -5.45 -8.45
N TRP A 24 -5.22 -5.75 -7.18
CA TRP A 24 -5.05 -4.84 -6.06
C TRP A 24 -3.60 -4.36 -5.89
N GLN A 25 -2.63 -5.27 -5.99
CA GLN A 25 -1.21 -4.92 -5.97
C GLN A 25 -0.82 -4.03 -7.17
N LYS A 26 -1.24 -4.40 -8.38
CA LYS A 26 -0.95 -3.63 -9.59
C LYS A 26 -1.53 -2.22 -9.54
N GLU A 27 -2.77 -2.07 -9.04
CA GLU A 27 -3.38 -0.76 -8.79
C GLU A 27 -2.50 0.10 -7.87
N SER A 28 -1.96 -0.44 -6.78
CA SER A 28 -1.04 0.32 -5.92
C SER A 28 0.27 0.71 -6.59
N GLN A 29 0.81 -0.15 -7.45
CA GLN A 29 2.04 0.14 -8.19
C GLN A 29 1.81 1.27 -9.20
N ASN A 30 0.65 1.29 -9.86
CA ASN A 30 0.26 2.39 -10.75
C ASN A 30 0.11 3.71 -9.99
N MET A 31 -0.58 3.71 -8.83
CA MET A 31 -0.67 4.90 -7.99
C MET A 31 0.70 5.35 -7.50
N MET A 32 1.59 4.41 -7.17
CA MET A 32 2.94 4.71 -6.75
C MET A 32 3.78 5.31 -7.90
N ASN A 33 3.60 4.84 -9.15
CA ASN A 33 4.19 5.47 -10.32
C ASN A 33 3.78 6.94 -10.44
N GLU A 34 2.48 7.24 -10.30
CA GLU A 34 1.95 8.61 -10.37
C GLU A 34 2.55 9.50 -9.27
N GLU A 35 2.57 9.01 -8.03
CA GLU A 35 3.16 9.73 -6.89
C GLU A 35 4.66 9.97 -7.07
N MET A 36 5.42 8.94 -7.47
CA MET A 36 6.86 9.05 -7.68
C MET A 36 7.22 9.93 -8.88
N LEU A 37 6.39 9.93 -9.93
CA LEU A 37 6.53 10.85 -11.06
C LEU A 37 6.31 12.30 -10.60
N SER A 38 5.26 12.55 -9.82
CA SER A 38 4.98 13.89 -9.27
C SER A 38 6.07 14.38 -8.32
N LEU A 39 6.72 13.48 -7.58
CA LEU A 39 7.84 13.79 -6.71
C LEU A 39 9.18 13.93 -7.46
N GLY A 40 9.23 13.57 -8.75
CA GLY A 40 10.45 13.58 -9.55
C GLY A 40 11.44 12.45 -9.23
N LEU A 41 10.98 11.39 -8.54
CA LEU A 41 11.80 10.21 -8.21
C LEU A 41 11.98 9.29 -9.42
N ILE A 42 10.96 9.20 -10.27
CA ILE A 42 10.99 8.50 -11.55
C ILE A 42 10.58 9.44 -12.68
N THR A 43 10.86 9.05 -13.92
CA THR A 43 10.53 9.80 -15.13
C THR A 43 9.43 9.10 -15.93
N GLN A 44 8.77 9.82 -16.82
CA GLN A 44 7.81 9.22 -17.75
C GLN A 44 8.46 8.11 -18.61
N GLN A 45 9.74 8.26 -18.95
CA GLN A 45 10.47 7.23 -19.70
C GLN A 45 10.66 5.94 -18.91
N ASP A 46 10.75 6.02 -17.57
CA ASP A 46 10.83 4.83 -16.72
C ASP A 46 9.50 4.07 -16.76
N ILE A 47 8.37 4.78 -16.70
CA ILE A 47 7.02 4.20 -16.83
C ILE A 47 6.82 3.62 -18.24
N ASP A 48 7.22 4.33 -19.29
CA ASP A 48 7.05 3.87 -20.68
C ASP A 48 7.86 2.59 -21.00
N ARG A 49 8.88 2.27 -20.18
CA ARG A 49 9.73 1.08 -20.32
C ARG A 49 9.33 -0.06 -19.39
N GLU A 50 8.34 0.15 -18.53
CA GLU A 50 7.96 -0.84 -17.55
C GLU A 50 7.40 -2.11 -18.19
N THR A 51 7.54 -3.22 -17.48
CA THR A 51 6.97 -4.51 -17.89
C THR A 51 6.05 -5.04 -16.80
N GLU A 52 5.29 -6.10 -17.09
CA GLU A 52 4.40 -6.71 -16.10
C GLU A 52 5.14 -7.16 -14.83
N ASP A 53 6.40 -7.59 -14.98
CA ASP A 53 7.24 -8.04 -13.86
C ASP A 53 8.09 -6.90 -13.25
N GLU A 54 8.28 -5.81 -13.98
CA GLU A 54 9.21 -4.72 -13.65
C GLU A 54 8.53 -3.34 -13.82
N MET A 55 7.61 -3.04 -12.91
CA MET A 55 6.98 -1.71 -12.78
C MET A 55 8.02 -0.65 -12.40
N ALA A 56 7.91 0.57 -12.94
CA ALA A 56 8.90 1.63 -12.71
C ALA A 56 9.08 2.00 -11.22
N CYS A 57 7.99 1.98 -10.44
CA CYS A 57 8.00 2.27 -9.00
C CYS A 57 8.89 1.30 -8.20
N ARG A 58 9.20 0.10 -8.72
CA ARG A 58 10.02 -0.91 -8.02
C ARG A 58 11.42 -0.41 -7.65
N LYS A 59 11.89 0.65 -8.31
CA LYS A 59 13.12 1.36 -7.94
C LYS A 59 13.13 1.81 -6.48
N TYR A 60 11.98 2.25 -5.95
CA TYR A 60 11.84 2.78 -4.58
C TYR A 60 10.68 2.15 -3.78
N TYR A 61 9.89 1.26 -4.39
CA TYR A 61 8.79 0.49 -3.80
C TYR A 61 8.88 -0.98 -4.24
N MET A 62 9.79 -1.71 -3.60
CA MET A 62 10.29 -3.02 -4.06
C MET A 62 9.53 -4.24 -3.54
N HIS A 63 8.66 -4.07 -2.55
CA HIS A 63 7.89 -5.15 -1.92
C HIS A 63 6.42 -5.15 -2.39
N GLY A 64 5.66 -6.16 -1.94
CA GLY A 64 4.22 -6.24 -2.20
C GLY A 64 3.44 -5.21 -1.38
N LEU A 65 2.19 -4.98 -1.76
CA LEU A 65 1.30 -4.05 -1.07
C LEU A 65 0.82 -4.54 0.30
N GLY A 66 0.79 -5.85 0.50
CA GLY A 66 0.36 -6.46 1.75
C GLY A 66 0.09 -7.94 1.60
N HIS A 67 -0.14 -8.59 2.74
CA HIS A 67 -0.24 -10.05 2.86
C HIS A 67 -1.39 -10.46 3.79
N PRO A 68 -1.84 -11.73 3.74
CA PRO A 68 -2.76 -12.28 4.73
C PRO A 68 -2.20 -12.15 6.15
N LEU A 69 -3.09 -11.88 7.10
CA LEU A 69 -2.77 -11.73 8.51
C LEU A 69 -3.74 -12.57 9.36
N GLY A 70 -3.21 -13.27 10.36
CA GLY A 70 -4.02 -14.07 11.27
C GLY A 70 -3.22 -14.67 12.41
N LEU A 71 -3.10 -16.00 12.46
CA LEU A 71 -2.33 -16.66 13.52
C LEU A 71 -0.82 -16.46 13.34
N ASP A 72 -0.37 -16.39 12.08
CA ASP A 72 0.96 -15.95 11.70
C ASP A 72 0.91 -14.53 11.14
N VAL A 73 2.02 -13.79 11.26
CA VAL A 73 2.12 -12.42 10.71
C VAL A 73 1.98 -12.44 9.19
N HIS A 74 2.72 -13.33 8.52
CA HIS A 74 2.47 -13.66 7.12
C HIS A 74 1.66 -14.96 7.10
N ASP A 75 0.33 -14.83 7.20
CA ASP A 75 -0.54 -16.00 7.32
C ASP A 75 -0.72 -16.71 5.97
N VAL A 76 -1.24 -17.93 6.03
CA VAL A 76 -1.66 -18.67 4.85
C VAL A 76 -2.76 -17.91 4.13
N GLY A 77 -2.67 -17.84 2.80
CA GLY A 77 -3.69 -17.19 1.97
C GLY A 77 -3.85 -17.85 0.62
N PHE A 78 -4.95 -17.52 -0.04
CA PHE A 78 -5.30 -18.05 -1.35
C PHE A 78 -4.89 -17.05 -2.44
N ALA A 79 -3.64 -17.15 -2.91
CA ALA A 79 -3.08 -16.20 -3.89
C ALA A 79 -3.85 -16.13 -5.23
N ASN A 80 -4.62 -17.18 -5.56
CA ASN A 80 -5.36 -17.29 -6.83
C ASN A 80 -6.88 -17.17 -6.65
N GLU A 81 -7.35 -16.82 -5.45
CA GLU A 81 -8.78 -16.61 -5.20
C GLU A 81 -9.05 -15.11 -5.02
N PRO A 82 -10.22 -14.62 -5.44
CA PRO A 82 -10.61 -13.26 -5.15
C PRO A 82 -10.88 -13.08 -3.65
N PHE A 83 -10.69 -11.86 -3.15
CA PHE A 83 -11.00 -11.50 -1.78
C PHE A 83 -12.47 -11.83 -1.44
N ALA A 84 -12.68 -12.44 -0.28
CA ALA A 84 -14.01 -12.76 0.23
C ALA A 84 -14.23 -12.09 1.60
N PRO A 85 -15.50 -11.91 2.02
CA PRO A 85 -15.79 -11.39 3.36
C PRO A 85 -15.07 -12.18 4.46
N GLY A 86 -14.50 -11.47 5.42
CA GLY A 86 -13.76 -12.03 6.55
C GLY A 86 -12.26 -12.24 6.30
N TRP A 87 -11.76 -12.00 5.09
CA TRP A 87 -10.31 -12.00 4.85
C TRP A 87 -9.64 -10.84 5.58
N VAL A 88 -8.53 -11.12 6.25
CA VAL A 88 -7.74 -10.12 6.98
C VAL A 88 -6.40 -9.96 6.29
N LEU A 89 -6.02 -8.72 6.00
CA LEU A 89 -4.84 -8.36 5.20
C LEU A 89 -4.12 -7.16 5.83
N THR A 90 -2.81 -7.09 5.66
CA THR A 90 -2.07 -5.83 5.80
C THR A 90 -2.23 -4.98 4.53
N VAL A 91 -2.13 -3.65 4.66
CA VAL A 91 -1.99 -2.71 3.55
C VAL A 91 -0.84 -1.76 3.89
N GLU A 92 0.29 -1.90 3.20
CA GLU A 92 1.59 -1.40 3.65
C GLU A 92 2.43 -0.69 2.56
N PRO A 93 1.90 0.26 1.77
CA PRO A 93 2.73 0.93 0.76
C PRO A 93 3.92 1.67 1.39
N GLY A 94 5.01 1.78 0.62
CA GLY A 94 6.21 2.48 1.09
C GLY A 94 7.05 3.07 -0.04
N ILE A 95 7.82 4.11 0.31
CA ILE A 95 8.83 4.73 -0.55
C ILE A 95 10.13 4.77 0.24
N TYR A 96 11.18 4.19 -0.34
CA TYR A 96 12.52 4.15 0.25
C TYR A 96 13.50 4.79 -0.72
N ILE A 97 14.26 5.80 -0.27
CA ILE A 97 15.20 6.59 -1.06
C ILE A 97 16.60 6.40 -0.45
N PRO A 98 17.33 5.33 -0.84
CA PRO A 98 18.62 4.98 -0.23
C PRO A 98 19.66 6.10 -0.30
N GLU A 99 19.68 6.85 -1.41
CA GLU A 99 20.59 7.97 -1.65
C GLU A 99 20.39 9.14 -0.67
N GLU A 100 19.22 9.24 -0.06
CA GLU A 100 18.92 10.23 0.99
C GLU A 100 18.96 9.62 2.40
N GLY A 101 19.12 8.30 2.53
CA GLY A 101 18.97 7.59 3.80
C GLY A 101 17.55 7.72 4.37
N PHE A 102 16.54 7.92 3.52
CA PHE A 102 15.17 8.23 3.90
C PHE A 102 14.21 7.11 3.47
N GLY A 103 13.20 6.83 4.29
CA GLY A 103 12.17 5.87 3.94
C GLY A 103 10.92 6.04 4.79
N VAL A 104 9.76 5.85 4.16
CA VAL A 104 8.46 5.89 4.81
C VAL A 104 7.66 4.69 4.35
N ARG A 105 7.13 3.92 5.32
CA ARG A 105 6.07 2.93 5.12
C ARG A 105 4.96 3.26 6.11
N LEU A 106 3.72 3.21 5.64
CA LEU A 106 2.54 3.28 6.48
C LEU A 106 1.76 1.99 6.27
N GLU A 107 1.33 1.36 7.36
CA GLU A 107 0.79 0.01 7.35
C GLU A 107 -0.41 -0.08 8.28
N ASN A 108 -1.55 -0.50 7.73
CA ASN A 108 -2.75 -0.78 8.47
C ASN A 108 -3.26 -2.20 8.21
N ASP A 109 -3.87 -2.79 9.24
CA ASP A 109 -4.58 -4.06 9.15
C ASP A 109 -6.04 -3.82 8.81
N ILE A 110 -6.56 -4.58 7.84
CA ILE A 110 -7.95 -4.46 7.40
C ILE A 110 -8.66 -5.82 7.42
N VAL A 111 -9.97 -5.78 7.57
CA VAL A 111 -10.85 -6.92 7.27
C VAL A 111 -11.76 -6.57 6.09
N VAL A 112 -11.77 -7.43 5.08
CA VAL A 112 -12.65 -7.29 3.92
C VAL A 112 -14.08 -7.65 4.35
N THR A 113 -15.06 -6.79 4.06
CA THR A 113 -16.48 -7.07 4.32
C THR A 113 -17.32 -6.84 3.07
N GLU A 114 -18.58 -7.29 3.09
CA GLU A 114 -19.53 -7.07 2.00
C GLU A 114 -19.82 -5.59 1.74
N GLN A 115 -19.66 -4.72 2.74
CA GLN A 115 -19.92 -3.28 2.63
C GLN A 115 -18.65 -2.46 2.30
N GLY A 116 -17.51 -3.15 2.10
CA GLY A 116 -16.20 -2.54 1.95
C GLY A 116 -15.24 -2.96 3.08
N PRO A 117 -13.95 -2.62 2.97
CA PRO A 117 -12.98 -2.97 3.98
C PRO A 117 -13.17 -2.14 5.25
N VAL A 118 -13.00 -2.78 6.40
CA VAL A 118 -12.94 -2.11 7.71
C VAL A 118 -11.48 -2.06 8.15
N ASP A 119 -11.00 -0.85 8.40
CA ASP A 119 -9.66 -0.59 8.93
C ASP A 119 -9.65 -0.81 10.45
N LEU A 120 -8.89 -1.81 10.89
CA LEU A 120 -8.77 -2.22 12.30
C LEU A 120 -7.86 -1.27 13.09
N MET A 121 -7.11 -0.43 12.39
CA MET A 121 -6.12 0.51 12.92
C MET A 121 -6.57 1.98 12.81
N ALA A 122 -7.82 2.23 12.38
CA ALA A 122 -8.37 3.56 12.12
C ALA A 122 -8.32 4.57 13.28
N HIS A 123 -8.02 4.12 14.51
CA HIS A 123 -7.90 4.96 15.70
C HIS A 123 -6.46 5.47 15.93
N ILE A 124 -5.49 4.99 15.15
CA ILE A 124 -4.08 5.41 15.22
C ILE A 124 -3.90 6.62 14.29
N PRO A 125 -3.31 7.73 14.77
CA PRO A 125 -3.13 8.93 13.97
C PRO A 125 -2.18 8.67 12.79
N LEU A 126 -2.58 9.16 11.62
CA LEU A 126 -1.79 9.05 10.38
C LEU A 126 -1.58 10.41 9.70
N GLU A 127 -2.31 11.45 10.08
CA GLU A 127 -2.02 12.79 9.58
C GLU A 127 -0.74 13.32 10.22
N ALA A 128 0.12 13.97 9.43
CA ALA A 128 1.38 14.51 9.93
C ALA A 128 1.15 15.46 11.12
N ASP A 129 0.15 16.35 11.00
CA ASP A 129 -0.22 17.29 12.07
C ASP A 129 -0.67 16.59 13.36
N GLU A 130 -1.40 15.47 13.25
CA GLU A 130 -1.85 14.68 14.41
C GLU A 130 -0.66 14.00 15.10
N ILE A 131 0.26 13.46 14.31
CA ILE A 131 1.49 12.83 14.81
C ILE A 131 2.37 13.88 15.50
N GLU A 132 2.60 15.03 14.86
CA GLU A 132 3.36 16.13 15.45
C GLU A 132 2.74 16.64 16.75
N ALA A 133 1.41 16.80 16.80
CA ALA A 133 0.72 17.20 18.01
C ALA A 133 0.89 16.18 19.15
N ALA A 134 0.79 14.88 18.86
CA ALA A 134 0.97 13.81 19.84
C ALA A 134 2.42 13.69 20.35
N MET A 135 3.42 14.00 19.51
CA MET A 135 4.83 13.99 19.92
C MET A 135 5.23 15.20 20.77
N ASN A 136 4.50 16.31 20.63
CA ASN A 136 4.77 17.57 21.34
C ASN A 136 4.04 17.69 22.69
N SER A 137 3.34 16.64 23.15
CA SER A 137 2.60 16.62 24.42
C SER A 137 3.40 16.09 25.59
#